data_AF-A0A1F5ZLT3-F1
#
_entry.id   AF-A0A1F5ZLT3-F1
#
_cell.length_a   1.000
_cell.length_b   1.000
_cell.length_c   1.000
_cell.angle_alpha   90.00
_cell.angle_beta   90.00
_cell.angle_gamma   90.00
#
_symmetry.space_group_name_H-M   'P 1'
#
loop_
_entity.id
_entity.type
_entity.pdbx_description
1 polymer ?
#
loop_
_entity_poly.entity_id
_entity_poly.type
_entity_poly.pdbx_seq_one_letter_code
_entity_poly.pdbx_strand_id
1 'polypeptide(L)'
;MSVKYRVVTIFLSVLCLVLVVNLIRSSLRLGSKGDILSETENKMDDIRQKRDDLIRKLAGVKSSVFMEKQAREKLNLSKKGEIVLIMPQISPITTPTPIPPDTRPNIQKWADVFLKIEE
;
A
#
# COMPACT_ATOMS: atom_id res chain seq x y z
N MET A 1 -40.25 -54.21 -11.06
CA MET A 1 -39.13 -53.75 -11.94
C MET A 1 -37.86 -54.45 -11.48
N SER A 2 -37.28 -55.33 -12.31
CA SER A 2 -36.22 -56.27 -11.91
C SER A 2 -35.01 -55.54 -11.30
N VAL A 3 -34.44 -56.08 -10.23
CA VAL A 3 -33.35 -55.49 -9.42
C VAL A 3 -32.18 -55.01 -10.31
N LYS A 4 -31.93 -55.71 -11.42
CA LYS A 4 -30.94 -55.36 -12.45
C LYS A 4 -31.14 -53.93 -13.00
N TYR A 5 -32.37 -53.53 -13.30
CA TYR A 5 -32.67 -52.20 -13.84
C TYR A 5 -32.48 -51.08 -12.81
N ARG A 6 -32.72 -51.37 -11.52
CA ARG A 6 -32.49 -50.42 -10.41
C ARG A 6 -31.00 -50.12 -10.23
N VAL A 7 -30.15 -51.15 -10.31
CA VAL A 7 -28.69 -51.00 -10.23
C VAL A 7 -28.14 -50.22 -11.43
N VAL A 8 -28.64 -50.50 -12.65
CA VAL A 8 -28.24 -49.77 -13.86
C VAL A 8 -28.65 -48.30 -13.81
N THR A 9 -29.84 -47.98 -13.30
CA THR A 9 -30.28 -46.58 -13.15
C THR A 9 -29.50 -45.82 -12.09
N ILE A 10 -29.16 -46.46 -10.96
CA ILE A 10 -28.28 -45.86 -9.95
C ILE A 10 -26.89 -45.59 -10.53
N PHE A 11 -26.31 -46.55 -11.24
CA PHE A 11 -25.00 -46.38 -11.89
C PHE A 11 -25.02 -45.23 -12.90
N LEU A 12 -26.04 -45.16 -13.75
CA LEU A 12 -26.20 -44.09 -14.74
C LEU A 12 -26.38 -42.71 -14.06
N SER A 13 -27.12 -42.65 -12.96
CA SER A 13 -27.30 -41.43 -12.16
C SER A 13 -25.99 -40.93 -11.56
N VAL A 14 -25.20 -41.84 -10.98
CA VAL A 14 -23.88 -41.51 -10.41
C VAL A 14 -22.92 -41.04 -11.51
N LEU A 15 -22.90 -41.72 -12.66
CA LEU A 15 -22.08 -41.32 -13.80
C LEU A 15 -22.44 -39.91 -14.30
N CYS A 16 -23.74 -39.61 -14.41
CA CYS A 16 -24.23 -38.29 -14.77
C CYS A 16 -23.77 -37.22 -13.74
N LEU A 17 -23.88 -37.53 -12.45
CA LEU A 17 -23.47 -36.62 -11.38
C LEU A 17 -21.96 -36.33 -11.44
N VAL A 18 -21.13 -37.33 -11.70
CA VAL A 18 -19.68 -37.16 -11.88
C VAL A 18 -19.36 -36.27 -13.07
N LEU A 19 -20.08 -36.42 -14.19
CA LEU A 19 -19.90 -35.57 -15.38
C LEU A 19 -20.26 -34.11 -15.08
N VAL A 20 -21.39 -33.86 -14.42
CA VAL A 20 -21.83 -32.52 -14.02
C VAL A 20 -20.79 -31.83 -13.14
N VAL A 21 -20.26 -32.53 -12.12
CA VAL A 21 -19.22 -31.99 -11.23
C VAL A 21 -17.94 -31.64 -12.01
N ASN A 22 -17.54 -32.48 -12.97
CA ASN A 22 -16.37 -32.20 -13.81
C ASN A 22 -16.58 -30.98 -14.72
N LEU A 23 -17.77 -30.82 -15.30
CA LEU A 23 -18.10 -29.66 -16.14
C LEU A 23 -18.10 -28.35 -15.36
N ILE A 24 -18.65 -28.36 -14.14
CA ILE A 24 -18.64 -27.19 -13.25
C ILE A 24 -17.19 -26.82 -12.90
N ARG A 25 -16.37 -27.81 -12.53
CA ARG A 25 -14.96 -27.59 -12.17
C ARG A 25 -14.13 -27.08 -13.34
N SER A 26 -14.43 -27.52 -14.56
CA SER A 26 -13.80 -27.04 -15.79
C SER A 26 -14.19 -25.60 -16.13
N SER A 27 -15.49 -25.28 -16.01
CA SER A 27 -16.01 -23.93 -16.29
C SER A 27 -15.46 -22.89 -15.30
N LEU A 28 -15.35 -23.23 -14.01
CA LEU A 28 -14.76 -22.34 -13.00
C LEU A 28 -13.28 -22.04 -13.26
N ARG A 29 -12.51 -23.03 -13.76
CA ARG A 29 -11.10 -22.84 -14.14
C ARG A 29 -10.90 -21.97 -15.38
N LEU A 30 -11.91 -21.88 -16.25
CA LEU A 30 -11.84 -21.04 -17.45
C LEU A 30 -12.08 -19.57 -17.10
N GLY A 31 -13.02 -19.29 -16.19
CA GLY A 31 -13.28 -17.93 -15.70
C GLY A 31 -12.05 -17.29 -15.04
N SER A 32 -11.29 -18.04 -14.26
CA SER A 32 -10.09 -17.52 -13.58
C SER A 32 -8.94 -17.14 -14.53
N LYS A 33 -8.94 -17.63 -15.77
CA LYS A 33 -7.93 -17.28 -16.77
C LYS A 33 -8.20 -15.93 -17.45
N GLY A 34 -9.46 -15.53 -17.54
CA GLY A 34 -9.84 -14.20 -18.04
C GLY A 34 -9.38 -13.10 -17.09
N ASP A 35 -9.56 -13.31 -15.78
CA ASP A 35 -9.14 -12.35 -14.75
C ASP A 35 -7.63 -12.13 -14.74
N ILE A 36 -6.84 -13.21 -14.87
CA ILE A 36 -5.37 -13.14 -14.94
C ILE A 36 -4.90 -12.33 -16.15
N LEU A 37 -5.56 -12.48 -17.30
CA LEU A 37 -5.21 -11.73 -18.51
C LEU A 37 -5.49 -10.24 -18.35
N SER A 38 -6.65 -9.89 -17.79
CA SER A 38 -7.02 -8.49 -17.51
C SER A 38 -6.10 -7.84 -16.46
N GLU A 39 -5.70 -8.58 -15.43
CA GLU A 39 -4.78 -8.09 -14.40
C GLU A 39 -3.38 -7.86 -14.97
N THR A 40 -2.93 -8.74 -15.87
CA THR A 40 -1.63 -8.62 -16.54
C THR A 40 -1.60 -7.43 -17.51
N GLU A 41 -2.69 -7.21 -18.24
CA GLU A 41 -2.84 -6.08 -19.16
C GLU A 41 -2.85 -4.73 -18.40
N ASN A 42 -3.64 -4.63 -17.33
CA ASN A 42 -3.66 -3.46 -16.45
C ASN A 42 -2.30 -3.16 -15.82
N LYS A 43 -1.56 -4.20 -15.39
CA LYS A 43 -0.19 -4.05 -14.87
C LYS A 43 0.77 -3.55 -15.94
N MET A 44 0.62 -3.98 -17.19
CA MET A 44 1.47 -3.53 -18.29
C MET A 44 1.28 -2.04 -18.58
N ASP A 45 0.04 -1.55 -18.55
CA ASP A 45 -0.26 -0.14 -18.77
C ASP A 45 0.23 0.77 -17.64
N ASP A 46 0.07 0.35 -16.37
CA ASP A 46 0.60 1.09 -15.22
C ASP A 46 2.14 1.19 -15.26
N ILE A 47 2.83 0.10 -15.64
CA ILE A 47 4.29 0.10 -15.79
C ILE A 47 4.73 1.05 -16.92
N ARG A 48 4.01 1.08 -18.05
CA ARG A 48 4.29 1.99 -19.16
C ARG A 48 4.10 3.45 -18.75
N GLN A 49 3.00 3.76 -18.09
CA GLN A 49 2.71 5.12 -17.62
C GLN A 49 3.77 5.60 -16.61
N LYS A 50 4.18 4.74 -15.66
CA LYS A 50 5.27 5.02 -14.73
C LYS A 50 6.59 5.24 -15.44
N ARG A 51 6.92 4.42 -16.44
CA ARG A 51 8.14 4.60 -17.25
C ARG A 51 8.17 5.98 -17.91
N ASP A 52 7.07 6.38 -18.54
CA ASP A 52 6.99 7.66 -19.26
C ASP A 52 7.09 8.86 -18.30
N ASP A 53 6.44 8.78 -17.12
CA ASP A 53 6.57 9.80 -16.08
C ASP A 53 8.01 9.90 -15.55
N LEU A 54 8.68 8.75 -15.33
CA LEU A 54 10.08 8.71 -14.92
C LEU A 54 11.00 9.32 -16.00
N ILE A 55 10.75 9.06 -17.28
CA ILE A 55 11.51 9.64 -18.39
C ILE A 55 11.34 11.17 -18.41
N ARG A 56 10.12 11.68 -18.21
CA ARG A 56 9.86 13.13 -18.15
C ARG A 56 10.57 13.77 -16.96
N LYS A 57 10.52 13.15 -15.78
CA LYS A 57 11.25 13.60 -14.59
C LYS A 57 12.75 13.60 -14.80
N LEU A 58 13.28 12.55 -15.44
CA LEU A 58 14.70 12.42 -15.75
C LEU A 58 15.16 13.48 -16.75
N ALA A 59 14.34 13.80 -17.76
CA ALA A 59 14.61 14.91 -18.67
C ALA A 59 14.65 16.27 -17.95
N GLY A 60 13.76 16.48 -16.97
CA GLY A 60 13.77 17.67 -16.11
C GLY A 60 15.04 17.79 -15.25
N VAL A 61 15.48 16.69 -14.65
CA VAL A 61 16.70 16.64 -13.80
C VAL A 61 17.99 16.77 -14.64
N LYS A 62 18.01 16.18 -15.85
CA LYS A 62 19.15 16.32 -16.78
C LYS A 62 19.25 17.71 -17.44
N SER A 63 18.24 18.55 -17.29
CA SER A 63 18.30 19.92 -17.78
C SER A 63 19.49 20.66 -17.16
N SER A 64 20.26 21.38 -18.00
CA SER A 64 21.40 22.18 -17.56
C SER A 64 21.03 23.19 -16.47
N VAL A 65 19.79 23.69 -16.49
CA VAL A 65 19.24 24.64 -15.50
C VAL A 65 19.14 24.00 -14.11
N PHE A 66 18.73 22.73 -14.02
CA PHE A 66 18.63 22.03 -12.75
C PHE A 66 20.02 21.70 -12.20
N MET A 67 20.94 21.30 -13.07
CA MET A 67 22.34 21.04 -12.71
C MET A 67 23.05 22.31 -12.23
N GLU A 68 22.87 23.44 -12.91
CA GLU A 68 23.40 24.75 -12.49
C GLU A 68 22.81 25.16 -11.13
N LYS A 69 21.49 25.02 -10.95
CA LYS A 69 20.82 25.34 -9.69
C LYS A 69 21.37 24.49 -8.53
N GLN A 70 21.48 23.19 -8.73
CA GLN A 70 22.02 22.25 -7.73
C GLN A 70 23.50 22.52 -7.42
N ALA A 71 24.32 22.80 -8.44
CA ALA A 71 25.72 23.14 -8.25
C ALA A 71 25.88 24.43 -7.43
N ARG A 72 25.06 25.44 -7.75
CA ARG A 72 25.05 26.75 -7.09
C ARG A 72 24.58 26.66 -5.63
N GLU A 73 23.50 25.92 -5.36
CA GLU A 73 23.03 25.63 -3.99
C GLU A 73 24.09 24.88 -3.17
N LYS A 74 24.74 23.85 -3.73
CA LYS A 74 25.80 23.10 -3.04
C LYS A 74 27.06 23.92 -2.76
N LEU A 75 27.34 24.91 -3.60
CA LEU A 75 28.47 25.83 -3.42
C LEU A 75 28.11 27.04 -2.55
N ASN A 76 26.90 27.12 -2.00
CA ASN A 76 26.37 28.30 -1.29
C ASN A 76 26.52 29.60 -2.11
N LEU A 77 26.46 29.49 -3.43
CA LEU A 77 26.51 30.64 -4.33
C LEU A 77 25.08 31.11 -4.58
N SER A 78 24.82 32.41 -4.56
CA SER A 78 23.52 32.99 -4.91
C SER A 78 23.63 33.75 -6.24
N LYS A 79 22.63 33.65 -7.12
CA LYS A 79 22.60 34.50 -8.32
C LYS A 79 22.15 35.91 -7.93
N LYS A 80 22.56 36.92 -8.71
CA LYS A 80 22.14 38.31 -8.51
C LYS A 80 20.61 38.39 -8.46
N GLY A 81 20.05 38.68 -7.28
CA GLY A 81 18.60 38.77 -7.02
C GLY A 81 17.98 37.66 -6.16
N GLU A 82 18.71 36.61 -5.77
CA GLU A 82 18.21 35.62 -4.79
C GLU A 82 18.52 36.03 -3.35
N ILE A 83 17.53 35.89 -2.46
CA ILE A 83 17.67 36.16 -1.01
C ILE A 83 17.94 34.83 -0.30
N VAL A 84 19.14 34.68 0.27
CA VAL A 84 19.51 33.52 1.10
C VAL A 84 18.99 33.74 2.52
N LEU A 85 17.94 33.02 2.91
CA LEU A 85 17.40 33.06 4.27
C LEU A 85 18.14 32.06 5.16
N ILE A 86 18.97 32.57 6.08
CA ILE A 86 19.63 31.76 7.10
C ILE A 86 18.70 31.71 8.32
N MET A 87 18.01 30.59 8.53
CA MET A 87 17.23 30.38 9.74
C MET A 87 18.16 30.00 10.90
N PRO A 88 18.08 30.68 12.06
CA PRO A 88 18.75 30.22 13.26
C PRO A 88 18.22 28.84 13.62
N GLN A 89 19.13 27.94 14.01
CA GLN A 89 18.77 26.61 14.49
C GLN A 89 17.86 26.81 15.71
N ILE A 90 16.57 26.51 15.55
CA ILE A 90 15.65 26.42 16.67
C ILE A 90 16.26 25.33 17.56
N SER A 91 16.67 25.69 18.78
CA SER A 91 17.15 24.69 19.74
C SER A 91 16.15 23.54 19.76
N PRO A 92 16.62 22.27 19.70
CA PRO A 92 15.73 21.14 19.71
C PRO A 92 14.79 21.31 20.90
N ILE A 93 13.49 21.37 20.61
CA ILE A 93 12.43 21.29 21.62
C ILE A 93 12.85 20.14 22.52
N THR A 94 13.11 20.44 23.79
CA THR A 94 13.55 19.44 24.77
C THR A 94 12.57 18.28 24.67
N THR A 95 13.04 17.15 24.14
CA THR A 95 12.28 15.91 24.14
C THR A 95 11.84 15.69 25.58
N PRO A 96 10.53 15.62 25.87
CA PRO A 96 10.08 15.41 27.23
C PRO A 96 10.73 14.14 27.74
N THR A 97 11.42 14.24 28.87
CA THR A 97 12.01 13.10 29.58
C THR A 97 10.96 11.99 29.64
N PRO A 98 11.27 10.74 29.22
CA PRO A 98 10.32 9.66 29.27
C PRO A 98 9.94 9.42 30.72
N ILE A 99 8.75 9.90 31.10
CA ILE A 99 8.16 9.62 32.40
C ILE A 99 7.88 8.11 32.43
N PRO A 100 8.30 7.38 33.49
CA PRO A 100 8.00 5.96 33.60
C PRO A 100 6.49 5.72 33.46
N PRO A 101 6.06 4.65 32.77
CA PRO A 101 4.64 4.39 32.54
C PRO A 101 3.92 4.22 33.87
N ASP A 102 3.04 5.18 34.19
CA ASP A 102 2.25 5.14 35.40
C ASP A 102 1.27 3.96 35.35
N THR A 103 1.54 2.95 36.17
CA THR A 103 0.80 1.68 36.25
C THR A 103 -0.52 1.80 37.04
N ARG A 104 -0.83 2.98 37.60
CA ARG A 104 -2.06 3.22 38.36
C ARG A 104 -3.32 3.17 37.46
N PRO A 105 -4.47 2.66 37.97
CA PRO A 105 -5.74 2.70 37.26
C PRO A 105 -6.21 4.14 36.98
N ASN A 106 -6.92 4.36 35.87
CA ASN A 106 -7.34 5.70 35.42
C ASN A 106 -8.09 6.50 36.49
N ILE A 107 -8.87 5.85 37.35
CA ILE A 107 -9.62 6.51 38.42
C ILE A 107 -8.69 7.18 39.44
N GLN A 108 -7.57 6.54 39.79
CA GLN A 108 -6.57 7.15 40.69
C GLN A 108 -5.89 8.34 40.04
N LYS A 109 -5.62 8.28 38.73
CA LYS A 109 -5.06 9.40 37.96
C LYS A 109 -6.00 10.61 37.96
N TRP A 110 -7.30 10.38 37.77
CA TRP A 110 -8.30 11.45 37.82
C TRP A 110 -8.49 12.00 39.24
N ALA A 111 -8.45 11.14 40.27
CA ALA A 111 -8.49 11.60 41.65
C ALA A 111 -7.32 12.54 41.98
N ASP A 112 -6.09 12.22 41.56
CA ASP A 112 -4.93 13.12 41.72
C ASP A 112 -5.13 14.46 41.01
N VAL A 113 -5.68 14.47 39.80
CA VAL A 113 -5.91 15.72 39.04
C VAL A 113 -6.96 16.62 39.69
N PHE A 114 -8.00 16.04 40.28
CA PHE A 114 -9.16 16.81 40.78
C PHE A 114 -9.16 17.04 42.30
N LEU A 115 -8.49 16.18 43.08
CA LEU A 115 -8.49 16.26 44.55
C LEU A 115 -7.15 16.73 45.12
N LYS A 116 -6.08 16.79 44.32
CA LYS A 116 -4.84 17.45 44.71
C LYS A 116 -5.01 18.97 44.62
N ILE A 117 -5.77 19.48 45.58
CA ILE A 117 -5.79 20.89 45.94
C ILE A 117 -4.44 21.13 46.63
N GLU A 118 -3.60 21.91 45.97
CA GLU A 118 -2.33 22.41 46.47
C GLU A 118 -2.60 23.25 47.75
N GLU A 119 -1.94 22.90 48.86
CA GLU A 119 -1.64 23.86 49.94
C GLU A 119 -0.31 24.56 49.61
#